data_AF-A0A507F544-F1
#
_entry.id   AF-A0A507F544-F1
#
_cell.length_a   1.000
_cell.length_b   1.000
_cell.length_c   1.000
_cell.angle_alpha   90.00
_cell.angle_beta   90.00
_cell.angle_gamma   90.00
#
_symmetry.space_group_name_H-M   'P 1'
#
loop_
_entity.id
_entity.type
_entity.pdbx_description
1 polymer ?
#
loop_
_entity_poly.entity_id
_entity_poly.type
_entity_poly.pdbx_seq_one_letter_code
_entity_poly.pdbx_strand_id
1 'polypeptide(L)'
;MGRSHLPHEIWTRIFSLLDSSSPAAFSQACKAFYHISRDPHARAQYLLTRYGKQLALYSAFKWNRRVLSSNVGRLMRKRGAGLPRFLVQWVDKEYHKADRGKRSVSIPLYVFFIQEGFEIYGGEADFKDDDVAKFERLLYSSTTTSSTVTPTDDIITSIRTLLDTYAFCPVKGLGSPVDETVFLLSKLDVTLIPKLVANGLDLMSVNDAVLERVLWRQDLTDAFLQKYLDNGFALTPMCIKKGLQTSRPSTLAVLQSRVSTALLAECAQGALMDMLGPSSGRAWNWVPESAEFLISTFHISTDVIAQALYTHPDAPRLPNGGCPEFPATRSYMKSNPCPVWRWILKTYGPHHPFTKACFDDALSRAAADRDLHALHDEFLESGVRFYPRHIKILACRLLHRDMTANALHLLQVLREQITDDRDAGILTDVERTEWLNTLRDEVIDNDEWAHRMRTTQLEGGARGGAYRISRPPEDALRFLDEAREMAQDLIPPVPSIPRVDWNTVYVHPARRPSVKTWVKRMGLWWKEQCERGVWGVVDHVV
;
A
#
# COMPACT_ATOMS: atom_id res chain seq x y z
N MET A 1 13.18 -17.81 49.90
CA MET A 1 13.76 -16.73 49.07
C MET A 1 13.01 -15.44 49.38
N GLY A 2 13.66 -14.54 50.12
CA GLY A 2 13.06 -13.30 50.63
C GLY A 2 12.71 -12.36 49.48
N ARG A 3 11.40 -12.11 49.30
CA ARG A 3 10.93 -11.04 48.41
C ARG A 3 11.21 -9.72 49.12
N SER A 4 12.18 -8.96 48.63
CA SER A 4 12.29 -7.53 48.90
C SER A 4 10.98 -6.88 48.49
N HIS A 5 10.09 -6.63 49.45
CA HIS A 5 8.77 -6.06 49.22
C HIS A 5 8.94 -4.60 48.82
N LEU A 6 8.84 -4.30 47.53
CA LEU A 6 8.65 -2.91 47.08
C LEU A 6 7.38 -2.35 47.76
N PRO A 7 7.42 -1.12 48.30
CA PRO A 7 6.25 -0.47 48.89
C PRO A 7 5.05 -0.42 47.92
N HIS A 8 3.83 -0.36 48.47
CA HIS A 8 2.58 -0.35 47.70
C HIS A 8 2.51 0.84 46.73
N GLU A 9 3.08 1.98 47.13
CA GLU A 9 3.17 3.23 46.38
C GLU A 9 4.01 3.04 45.11
N ILE A 10 5.11 2.29 45.22
CA ILE A 10 5.98 1.97 44.08
C ILE A 10 5.23 1.09 43.07
N TRP A 11 4.52 0.07 43.55
CA TRP A 11 3.71 -0.77 42.66
C TRP A 11 2.56 -0.01 42.00
N THR A 12 1.93 0.92 42.72
CA THR A 12 0.90 1.80 42.16
C THR A 12 1.48 2.70 41.06
N ARG A 13 2.69 3.22 41.27
CA ARG A 13 3.39 4.01 40.26
C ARG A 13 3.74 3.17 39.03
N ILE A 14 4.26 1.96 39.22
CA ILE A 14 4.53 1.00 38.14
C ILE A 14 3.26 0.72 37.35
N PHE A 15 2.15 0.40 38.03
CA PHE A 15 0.85 0.17 37.38
C PHE A 15 0.42 1.35 36.51
N SER A 16 0.65 2.59 36.97
CA SER A 16 0.25 3.78 36.21
C SER A 16 1.07 4.05 34.94
N LEU A 17 2.21 3.37 34.76
CA LEU A 17 3.11 3.49 33.61
C LEU A 17 2.97 2.34 32.61
N LEU A 18 2.07 1.39 32.87
CA LEU A 18 1.84 0.26 31.98
C LEU A 18 1.27 0.72 30.63
N ASP A 19 1.62 -0.01 29.57
CA ASP A 19 1.02 0.15 28.25
C ASP A 19 -0.46 -0.29 28.22
N SER A 20 -1.14 -0.23 27.07
CA SER A 20 -2.56 -0.62 26.97
C SER A 20 -2.82 -2.11 27.12
N SER A 21 -1.84 -2.97 26.82
CA SER A 21 -1.96 -4.43 26.82
C SER A 21 -1.68 -5.06 28.18
N SER A 22 -0.86 -4.40 28.99
CA SER A 22 -0.31 -4.93 30.24
C SER A 22 -1.23 -4.92 31.48
N PRO A 23 -2.23 -4.03 31.65
CA PRO A 23 -3.02 -3.97 32.89
C PRO A 23 -3.78 -5.26 33.19
N ALA A 24 -4.26 -5.97 32.17
CA ALA A 24 -4.93 -7.26 32.32
C ALA A 24 -3.95 -8.32 32.86
N ALA A 25 -2.79 -8.47 32.22
CA ALA A 25 -1.74 -9.39 32.65
C ALA A 25 -1.24 -9.06 34.07
N PHE A 26 -1.02 -7.78 34.35
CA PHE A 26 -0.63 -7.31 35.69
C PHE A 26 -1.65 -7.74 36.75
N SER A 27 -2.95 -7.54 36.49
CA SER A 27 -4.01 -7.93 37.43
C SER A 27 -4.11 -9.44 37.67
N GLN A 28 -3.67 -10.26 36.72
CA GLN A 28 -3.75 -11.73 36.78
C GLN A 28 -2.51 -12.37 37.41
N ALA A 29 -1.38 -11.66 37.46
CA ALA A 29 -0.12 -12.22 37.94
C ALA A 29 -0.14 -12.61 39.43
N CYS A 30 -0.77 -11.80 40.30
CA CYS A 30 -0.97 -12.16 41.71
C CYS A 30 -2.09 -11.36 42.39
N LYS A 31 -2.51 -11.82 43.58
CA LYS A 31 -3.55 -11.16 44.39
C LYS A 31 -3.20 -9.69 44.72
N ALA A 32 -1.94 -9.39 45.06
CA ALA A 32 -1.52 -8.03 45.38
C ALA A 32 -1.70 -7.08 44.18
N PHE A 33 -1.28 -7.52 42.98
CA PHE A 33 -1.44 -6.74 41.75
C PHE A 33 -2.90 -6.61 41.32
N TYR A 34 -3.71 -7.65 41.56
CA TYR A 34 -5.15 -7.57 41.41
C TYR A 34 -5.75 -6.45 42.28
N HIS A 35 -5.37 -6.37 43.56
CA HIS A 35 -5.82 -5.30 44.46
C HIS A 35 -5.39 -3.91 43.98
N ILE A 36 -4.12 -3.73 43.57
CA ILE A 36 -3.63 -2.47 42.99
C ILE A 36 -4.43 -2.09 41.73
N SER A 37 -4.69 -3.06 40.85
CA SER A 37 -5.47 -2.81 39.62
C SER A 37 -6.94 -2.44 39.88
N ARG A 38 -7.44 -2.67 41.10
CA ARG A 38 -8.81 -2.37 41.55
C ARG A 38 -8.88 -1.08 42.38
N ASP A 39 -7.73 -0.61 42.89
CA ASP A 39 -7.63 0.60 43.68
C ASP A 39 -8.04 1.85 42.86
N PRO A 40 -8.96 2.69 43.37
CA PRO A 40 -9.42 3.89 42.67
C PRO A 40 -8.32 4.93 42.41
N HIS A 41 -7.37 5.12 43.32
CA HIS A 41 -6.26 6.05 43.16
C HIS A 41 -5.26 5.57 42.11
N ALA A 42 -4.97 4.27 42.08
CA ALA A 42 -4.13 3.65 41.06
C ALA A 42 -4.76 3.75 39.67
N ARG A 43 -6.07 3.48 39.55
CA ARG A 43 -6.83 3.64 38.30
C ARG A 43 -6.88 5.07 37.82
N ALA A 44 -7.16 6.02 38.72
CA ALA A 44 -7.16 7.44 38.38
C ALA A 44 -5.79 7.89 37.89
N GLN A 45 -4.71 7.47 38.56
CA GLN A 45 -3.34 7.76 38.14
C GLN A 45 -3.03 7.16 36.76
N TYR A 46 -3.37 5.88 36.55
CA TYR A 46 -3.18 5.19 35.29
C TYR A 46 -3.87 5.91 34.13
N LEU A 47 -5.17 6.24 34.28
CA LEU A 47 -5.94 6.93 33.23
C LEU A 47 -5.39 8.32 32.92
N LEU A 48 -4.95 9.08 33.94
CA LEU A 48 -4.36 10.41 33.75
C LEU A 48 -3.00 10.35 33.07
N THR A 49 -2.13 9.43 33.46
CA THR A 49 -0.83 9.23 32.81
C THR A 49 -1.00 8.78 31.36
N ARG A 50 -1.98 7.89 31.10
CA ARG A 50 -2.23 7.30 29.78
C ARG A 50 -2.80 8.30 28.78
N TYR A 51 -3.76 9.13 29.19
CA TYR A 51 -4.57 9.94 28.27
C TYR A 51 -4.33 11.45 28.40
N GLY A 52 -3.45 11.87 29.30
CA GLY A 52 -3.29 13.28 29.65
C GLY A 52 -4.49 13.80 30.44
N LYS A 53 -4.34 14.98 31.05
CA LYS A 53 -5.36 15.53 31.98
C LYS A 53 -6.63 15.98 31.25
N GLN A 54 -6.51 16.62 30.10
CA GLN A 54 -7.64 17.33 29.47
C GLN A 54 -8.73 16.39 28.95
N LEU A 55 -8.34 15.30 28.28
CA LEU A 55 -9.25 14.32 27.71
C LEU A 55 -9.25 12.98 28.47
N ALA A 56 -8.74 12.96 29.71
CA ALA A 56 -8.65 11.75 30.53
C ALA A 56 -10.02 11.11 30.76
N LEU A 57 -11.00 11.92 31.18
CA LEU A 57 -12.36 11.47 31.46
C LEU A 57 -13.07 11.03 30.18
N TYR A 58 -12.86 11.74 29.06
CA TYR A 58 -13.40 11.36 27.75
C TYR A 58 -12.88 9.99 27.33
N SER A 59 -11.56 9.81 27.33
CA SER A 59 -10.91 8.58 26.91
C SER A 59 -11.26 7.40 27.83
N ALA A 60 -11.35 7.66 29.15
CA ALA A 60 -11.79 6.67 30.12
C ALA A 60 -13.25 6.24 29.87
N PHE A 61 -14.15 7.20 29.60
CA PHE A 61 -15.56 6.90 29.34
C PHE A 61 -15.77 6.13 28.02
N LYS A 62 -15.02 6.49 26.98
CA LYS A 62 -15.11 5.87 25.64
C LYS A 62 -14.51 4.47 25.61
N TRP A 63 -13.29 4.31 26.10
CA TRP A 63 -12.51 3.08 25.91
C TRP A 63 -12.42 2.20 27.17
N ASN A 64 -12.55 2.77 28.37
CA ASN A 64 -12.31 2.07 29.64
C ASN A 64 -13.48 2.21 30.63
N ARG A 65 -14.72 2.19 30.13
CA ARG A 65 -15.91 2.49 30.94
C ARG A 65 -16.06 1.59 32.19
N ARG A 66 -15.59 0.34 32.12
CA ARG A 66 -15.60 -0.61 33.26
C ARG A 66 -14.63 -0.23 34.37
N VAL A 67 -13.59 0.53 34.07
CA VAL A 67 -12.57 1.01 35.03
C VAL A 67 -13.02 2.32 35.67
N LEU A 68 -13.75 3.15 34.92
CA LEU A 68 -14.26 4.46 35.33
C LEU A 68 -15.51 4.32 36.22
N SER A 69 -15.30 4.27 37.53
CA SER A 69 -16.37 4.46 38.52
C SER A 69 -16.52 5.95 38.90
N SER A 70 -17.61 6.32 39.58
CA SER A 70 -17.80 7.67 40.11
C SER A 70 -16.66 8.08 41.07
N ASN A 71 -16.16 7.16 41.90
CA ASN A 71 -15.01 7.42 42.79
C ASN A 71 -13.72 7.69 42.00
N VAL A 72 -13.46 6.90 40.96
CA VAL A 72 -12.31 7.14 40.07
C VAL A 72 -12.46 8.48 39.35
N GLY A 73 -13.65 8.80 38.83
CA GLY A 73 -13.96 10.07 38.18
C GLY A 73 -13.69 11.28 39.10
N ARG A 74 -14.20 11.25 40.34
CA ARG A 74 -13.94 12.28 41.35
C ARG A 74 -12.46 12.42 41.69
N LEU A 75 -11.73 11.32 41.81
CA LEU A 75 -10.28 11.36 42.05
C LEU A 75 -9.52 11.94 40.85
N MET A 76 -9.94 11.63 39.62
CA MET A 76 -9.38 12.22 38.41
C MET A 76 -9.63 13.73 38.38
N ARG A 77 -10.85 14.20 38.67
CA ARG A 77 -11.20 15.63 38.79
C ARG A 77 -10.37 16.35 39.84
N LYS A 78 -10.25 15.79 41.04
CA LYS A 78 -9.38 16.32 42.12
C LYS A 78 -7.90 16.42 41.71
N ARG A 79 -7.45 15.59 40.77
CA ARG A 79 -6.09 15.62 40.19
C ARG A 79 -5.97 16.49 38.93
N GLY A 80 -7.00 17.26 38.62
CA GLY A 80 -7.03 18.22 37.52
C GLY A 80 -7.42 17.63 36.17
N ALA A 81 -8.15 16.52 36.13
CA ALA A 81 -8.72 16.03 34.87
C ALA A 81 -9.76 17.02 34.32
N GLY A 82 -9.66 17.37 33.04
CA GLY A 82 -10.64 18.19 32.36
C GLY A 82 -11.98 17.48 32.20
N LEU A 83 -13.07 18.24 32.23
CA LEU A 83 -14.42 17.75 31.95
C LEU A 83 -15.08 18.63 30.88
N PRO A 84 -14.78 18.43 29.59
CA PRO A 84 -15.40 19.21 28.51
C PRO A 84 -16.92 19.07 28.50
N ARG A 85 -17.65 20.14 28.17
CA ARG A 85 -19.13 20.13 28.18
C ARG A 85 -19.72 19.09 27.22
N PHE A 86 -19.11 18.93 26.04
CA PHE A 86 -19.55 17.93 25.06
C PHE A 86 -19.52 16.49 25.60
N LEU A 87 -18.61 16.18 26.55
CA LEU A 87 -18.57 14.86 27.19
C LEU A 87 -19.79 14.68 28.10
N VAL A 88 -20.18 15.70 28.85
CA VAL A 88 -21.37 15.65 29.71
C VAL A 88 -22.63 15.46 28.86
N GLN A 89 -22.77 16.22 27.77
CA GLN A 89 -23.86 16.06 26.79
C GLN A 89 -23.87 14.65 26.17
N TRP A 90 -22.68 14.09 25.86
CA TRP A 90 -22.58 12.75 25.31
C TRP A 90 -23.00 11.67 26.33
N VAL A 91 -22.57 11.79 27.59
CA VAL A 91 -22.97 10.89 28.68
C VAL A 91 -24.49 10.93 28.88
N ASP A 92 -25.10 12.11 28.85
CA ASP A 92 -26.55 12.28 28.98
C ASP A 92 -27.31 11.58 27.83
N LYS A 93 -26.89 11.84 26.59
CA LYS A 93 -27.43 11.17 25.41
C LYS A 93 -27.29 9.65 25.49
N GLU A 94 -26.14 9.13 25.90
CA GLU A 94 -25.90 7.68 26.05
C GLU A 94 -26.77 7.05 27.14
N TYR A 95 -26.96 7.73 28.26
CA TYR A 95 -27.79 7.26 29.36
C TYR A 95 -29.26 7.15 28.94
N HIS A 96 -29.76 8.11 28.16
CA HIS A 96 -31.15 8.15 27.68
C HIS A 96 -31.40 7.34 26.40
N LYS A 97 -30.38 7.09 25.57
CA LYS A 97 -30.48 6.23 24.37
C LYS A 97 -30.54 4.74 24.67
N ALA A 98 -30.02 4.31 25.82
CA ALA A 98 -29.93 2.89 26.11
C ALA A 98 -31.33 2.25 26.14
N ASP A 99 -31.58 1.33 25.20
CA ASP A 99 -32.74 0.44 25.23
C ASP A 99 -32.92 -0.08 26.66
N ARG A 100 -34.17 -0.07 27.15
CA ARG A 100 -34.53 -0.24 28.56
C ARG A 100 -33.93 -1.48 29.24
N GLY A 101 -33.37 -2.44 28.48
CA GLY A 101 -32.73 -3.66 28.98
C GLY A 101 -31.21 -3.61 29.25
N LYS A 102 -30.42 -2.67 28.68
CA LYS A 102 -28.96 -2.62 28.91
C LYS A 102 -28.45 -1.18 28.95
N ARG A 103 -28.50 -0.54 30.12
CA ARG A 103 -27.90 0.79 30.33
C ARG A 103 -26.40 0.73 30.06
N SER A 104 -25.95 1.45 29.04
CA SER A 104 -24.53 1.55 28.68
C SER A 104 -23.74 2.36 29.71
N VAL A 105 -24.43 3.19 30.51
CA VAL A 105 -23.87 4.04 31.58
C VAL A 105 -24.56 3.71 32.91
N SER A 106 -23.78 3.39 33.94
CA SER A 106 -24.33 3.14 35.29
C SER A 106 -24.88 4.43 35.92
N ILE A 107 -25.94 4.33 36.73
CA ILE A 107 -26.55 5.49 37.41
C ILE A 107 -25.51 6.29 38.22
N PRO A 108 -24.62 5.70 39.04
CA PRO A 108 -23.66 6.48 39.81
C PRO A 108 -22.68 7.27 38.93
N LEU A 109 -22.31 6.70 37.78
CA LEU A 109 -21.42 7.37 36.83
C LEU A 109 -22.13 8.51 36.09
N TYR A 110 -23.40 8.30 35.70
CA TYR A 110 -24.25 9.35 35.13
C TYR A 110 -24.38 10.53 36.10
N VAL A 111 -24.80 10.28 37.35
CA VAL A 111 -24.95 11.32 38.38
C VAL A 111 -23.64 12.09 38.60
N PHE A 112 -22.49 11.40 38.61
CA PHE A 112 -21.19 12.06 38.70
C PHE A 112 -20.96 13.08 37.57
N PHE A 113 -21.17 12.68 36.31
CA PHE A 113 -20.93 13.56 35.17
C PHE A 113 -21.88 14.76 35.15
N ILE A 114 -23.16 14.53 35.45
CA ILE A 114 -24.18 15.59 35.47
C ILE A 114 -23.89 16.59 36.59
N GLN A 115 -23.62 16.10 37.81
CA GLN A 115 -23.31 16.96 38.95
C GLN A 115 -22.07 17.82 38.68
N GLU A 116 -20.95 17.21 38.27
CA GLU A 116 -19.72 17.96 37.96
C GLU A 116 -19.93 18.90 36.76
N GLY A 117 -20.75 18.52 35.79
CA GLY A 117 -21.11 19.38 34.65
C GLY A 117 -21.85 20.64 35.11
N PHE A 118 -22.87 20.51 35.97
CA PHE A 118 -23.59 21.64 36.54
C PHE A 118 -22.72 22.49 37.46
N GLU A 119 -21.79 21.88 38.21
CA GLU A 119 -20.84 22.61 39.05
C GLU A 119 -19.89 23.50 38.22
N ILE A 120 -19.48 23.06 37.03
CA ILE A 120 -18.56 23.80 36.15
C ILE A 120 -19.31 24.82 35.28
N TYR A 121 -20.42 24.42 34.65
CA TYR A 121 -21.08 25.19 33.59
C TYR A 121 -22.40 25.83 34.03
N GLY A 122 -22.84 25.59 35.27
CA GLY A 122 -24.11 26.11 35.77
C GLY A 122 -25.30 25.70 34.89
N GLY A 123 -26.22 26.63 34.65
CA GLY A 123 -27.38 26.41 33.78
C GLY A 123 -27.02 26.17 32.31
N GLU A 124 -25.80 26.53 31.88
CA GLU A 124 -25.33 26.26 30.52
C GLU A 124 -24.89 24.81 30.32
N ALA A 125 -24.93 23.99 31.37
CA ALA A 125 -24.90 22.54 31.24
C ALA A 125 -26.18 21.98 30.60
N ASP A 126 -27.24 22.78 30.38
CA ASP A 126 -28.51 22.33 29.79
C ASP A 126 -28.28 21.54 28.50
N PHE A 127 -28.69 20.27 28.52
CA PHE A 127 -28.34 19.23 27.54
C PHE A 127 -29.09 19.34 26.20
N LYS A 128 -29.76 20.47 25.96
CA LYS A 128 -30.55 20.72 24.74
C LYS A 128 -29.67 20.94 23.51
N ASP A 129 -28.52 21.55 23.69
CA ASP A 129 -27.58 21.81 22.60
C ASP A 129 -26.59 20.64 22.40
N ASP A 130 -26.06 20.53 21.19
CA ASP A 130 -24.99 19.59 20.85
C ASP A 130 -23.77 20.38 20.41
N ASP A 131 -22.75 20.43 21.29
CA ASP A 131 -21.54 21.21 21.03
C ASP A 131 -20.79 20.70 19.79
N VAL A 132 -20.82 19.38 19.53
CA VAL A 132 -20.18 18.79 18.34
C VAL A 132 -20.90 19.29 17.09
N ALA A 133 -22.22 19.13 17.04
CA ALA A 133 -23.00 19.56 15.88
C ALA A 133 -22.98 21.08 15.68
N LYS A 134 -22.96 21.86 16.78
CA LYS A 134 -22.82 23.32 16.74
C LYS A 134 -21.45 23.72 16.17
N PHE A 135 -20.37 23.11 16.64
CA PHE A 135 -19.02 23.37 16.16
C PHE A 135 -18.89 23.03 14.67
N GLU A 136 -19.39 21.88 14.22
CA GLU A 136 -19.37 21.49 12.81
C GLU A 136 -20.17 22.47 11.94
N ARG A 137 -21.38 22.84 12.38
CA ARG A 137 -22.20 23.80 11.65
C ARG A 137 -21.46 25.13 11.47
N LEU A 138 -20.79 25.62 12.52
CA LEU A 138 -19.99 26.85 12.45
C LEU A 138 -18.83 26.73 11.46
N LEU A 139 -18.12 25.59 11.46
CA LEU A 139 -17.02 25.35 10.51
C LEU A 139 -17.49 25.30 9.06
N TYR A 140 -18.54 24.54 8.74
CA TYR A 140 -19.00 24.33 7.37
C TYR A 140 -19.91 25.45 6.84
N SER A 141 -20.51 26.27 7.70
CA SER A 141 -21.26 27.45 7.24
C SER A 141 -20.35 28.48 6.58
N SER A 142 -19.09 28.56 7.03
CA SER A 142 -18.10 29.50 6.48
C SER A 142 -17.70 29.22 5.03
N THR A 143 -17.81 27.97 4.57
CA THR A 143 -17.37 27.57 3.23
C THR A 143 -18.41 27.85 2.14
N THR A 144 -19.67 28.08 2.50
CA THR A 144 -20.80 28.04 1.55
C THR A 144 -21.28 29.44 1.13
N THR A 145 -21.11 30.44 1.97
CA THR A 145 -21.57 31.81 1.70
C THR A 145 -20.55 32.60 0.89
N SER A 146 -20.80 32.71 -0.41
CA SER A 146 -20.07 33.62 -1.34
C SER A 146 -20.58 35.07 -1.27
N SER A 147 -21.35 35.43 -0.25
CA SER A 147 -22.01 36.74 -0.12
C SER A 147 -21.23 37.69 0.79
N THR A 148 -21.09 38.93 0.31
CA THR A 148 -20.25 40.06 0.75
C THR A 148 -20.49 40.64 2.15
N VAL A 149 -21.07 39.89 3.08
CA VAL A 149 -21.29 40.35 4.46
C VAL A 149 -20.21 39.73 5.36
N THR A 150 -19.96 40.33 6.52
CA THR A 150 -18.96 39.96 7.54
C THR A 150 -19.54 39.05 8.67
N PRO A 151 -19.99 37.80 8.41
CA PRO A 151 -20.40 36.85 9.46
C PRO A 151 -19.20 36.13 10.11
N THR A 152 -17.97 36.44 9.73
CA THR A 152 -16.77 35.75 10.24
C THR A 152 -16.53 36.04 11.73
N ASP A 153 -16.80 37.26 12.21
CA ASP A 153 -16.51 37.63 13.59
C ASP A 153 -17.44 36.95 14.60
N ASP A 154 -18.74 36.83 14.29
CA ASP A 154 -19.72 36.13 15.12
C ASP A 154 -19.44 34.61 15.17
N ILE A 155 -19.05 34.03 14.03
CA ILE A 155 -18.66 32.61 13.95
C ILE A 155 -17.40 32.37 14.77
N ILE A 156 -16.36 33.19 14.61
CA ILE A 156 -15.11 33.09 15.38
C ILE A 156 -15.38 33.26 16.87
N THR A 157 -16.22 34.22 17.25
CA THR A 157 -16.61 34.44 18.65
C THR A 157 -17.34 33.22 19.23
N SER A 158 -18.27 32.64 18.47
CA SER A 158 -18.99 31.43 18.89
C SER A 158 -18.06 30.23 19.05
N ILE A 159 -17.09 30.07 18.13
CA ILE A 159 -16.07 29.03 18.22
C ILE A 159 -15.17 29.29 19.44
N ARG A 160 -14.72 30.53 19.68
CA ARG A 160 -13.93 30.89 20.87
C ARG A 160 -14.67 30.54 22.15
N THR A 161 -15.97 30.81 22.25
CA THR A 161 -16.78 30.39 23.40
C THR A 161 -16.78 28.86 23.58
N LEU A 162 -16.92 28.09 22.49
CA LEU A 162 -16.83 26.62 22.57
C LEU A 162 -15.45 26.16 23.08
N LEU A 163 -14.37 26.79 22.63
CA LEU A 163 -13.01 26.42 23.03
C LEU A 163 -12.66 26.88 24.44
N ASP A 164 -12.93 28.14 24.78
CA ASP A 164 -12.48 28.78 26.02
C ASP A 164 -13.41 28.46 27.19
N THR A 165 -14.73 28.57 26.98
CA THR A 165 -15.71 28.38 28.06
C THR A 165 -16.05 26.90 28.25
N TYR A 166 -16.23 26.15 27.16
CA TYR A 166 -16.72 24.77 27.21
C TYR A 166 -15.63 23.70 27.02
N ALA A 167 -14.37 24.13 26.91
CA ALA A 167 -13.20 23.28 26.71
C ALA A 167 -13.38 22.29 25.55
N PHE A 168 -14.08 22.69 24.49
CA PHE A 168 -14.34 21.83 23.35
C PHE A 168 -13.03 21.40 22.67
N CYS A 169 -12.95 20.13 22.28
CA CYS A 169 -11.85 19.57 21.53
C CYS A 169 -12.39 18.50 20.56
N PRO A 170 -12.04 18.54 19.27
CA PRO A 170 -12.42 17.49 18.34
C PRO A 170 -11.71 16.18 18.69
N VAL A 171 -12.42 15.07 18.58
CA VAL A 171 -11.96 13.75 19.00
C VAL A 171 -12.43 12.68 18.01
N LYS A 172 -11.58 11.69 17.73
CA LYS A 172 -11.87 10.65 16.74
C LYS A 172 -13.19 9.94 17.04
N GLY A 173 -14.07 9.83 16.05
CA GLY A 173 -15.36 9.16 16.14
C GLY A 173 -16.46 9.96 16.82
N LEU A 174 -16.26 11.27 17.03
CA LEU A 174 -17.34 12.24 17.21
C LEU A 174 -17.19 13.31 16.13
N GLY A 175 -18.16 13.38 15.21
CA GLY A 175 -18.11 14.31 14.09
C GLY A 175 -17.12 13.94 12.98
N SER A 176 -16.70 14.94 12.21
CA SER A 176 -15.75 14.89 11.11
C SER A 176 -14.35 14.41 11.53
N PRO A 177 -13.51 13.94 10.58
CA PRO A 177 -12.12 13.61 10.86
C PRO A 177 -11.36 14.77 11.50
N VAL A 178 -10.62 14.49 12.59
CA VAL A 178 -9.97 15.53 13.42
C VAL A 178 -9.01 16.39 12.60
N ASP A 179 -8.26 15.81 11.67
CA ASP A 179 -7.35 16.52 10.77
C ASP A 179 -8.10 17.50 9.84
N GLU A 180 -9.28 17.12 9.36
CA GLU A 180 -10.13 17.99 8.54
C GLU A 180 -10.69 19.14 9.37
N THR A 181 -11.21 18.85 10.56
CA THR A 181 -11.71 19.84 11.50
C THR A 181 -10.65 20.88 11.86
N VAL A 182 -9.43 20.44 12.19
CA VAL A 182 -8.29 21.31 12.50
C VAL A 182 -7.90 22.15 11.29
N PHE A 183 -7.87 21.56 10.09
CA PHE A 183 -7.59 22.29 8.87
C PHE A 183 -8.65 23.36 8.57
N LEU A 184 -9.94 23.05 8.67
CA LEU A 184 -11.02 24.01 8.46
C LEU A 184 -10.98 25.13 9.50
N LEU A 185 -10.74 24.81 10.77
CA LEU A 185 -10.56 25.82 11.81
C LEU A 185 -9.37 26.74 11.50
N SER A 186 -8.25 26.18 11.03
CA SER A 186 -7.06 26.97 10.69
C SER A 186 -7.28 27.93 9.51
N LYS A 187 -8.22 27.61 8.60
CA LYS A 187 -8.63 28.52 7.52
C LYS A 187 -9.44 29.71 8.04
N LEU A 188 -10.20 29.52 9.11
CA LEU A 188 -10.95 30.58 9.76
C LEU A 188 -10.02 31.48 10.57
N ASP A 189 -9.31 30.89 11.52
CA ASP A 189 -8.37 31.59 12.41
C ASP A 189 -7.38 30.58 12.99
N VAL A 190 -6.14 30.61 12.48
CA VAL A 190 -5.05 29.74 12.93
C VAL A 190 -4.67 29.96 14.39
N THR A 191 -4.97 31.13 14.96
CA THR A 191 -4.68 31.44 16.38
C THR A 191 -5.57 30.68 17.36
N LEU A 192 -6.57 29.95 16.86
CA LEU A 192 -7.42 29.05 17.66
C LEU A 192 -6.79 27.67 17.88
N ILE A 193 -5.75 27.30 17.12
CA ILE A 193 -5.09 26.00 17.27
C ILE A 193 -4.45 25.82 18.67
N PRO A 194 -3.75 26.81 19.25
CA PRO A 194 -3.24 26.70 20.62
C PRO A 194 -4.32 26.42 21.67
N LYS A 195 -5.55 26.91 21.46
CA LYS A 195 -6.70 26.62 22.34
C LYS A 195 -7.13 25.16 22.24
N LEU A 196 -7.13 24.58 21.03
CA LEU A 196 -7.36 23.14 20.87
C LEU A 196 -6.30 22.29 21.59
N VAL A 197 -5.03 22.68 21.47
CA VAL A 197 -3.92 22.00 22.15
C VAL A 197 -4.08 22.11 23.68
N ALA A 198 -4.43 23.30 24.19
CA ALA A 198 -4.74 23.51 25.60
C ALA A 198 -5.90 22.63 26.10
N ASN A 199 -6.88 22.34 25.23
CA ASN A 199 -8.01 21.45 25.50
C ASN A 199 -7.70 19.96 25.26
N GLY A 200 -6.46 19.60 24.92
CA GLY A 200 -6.00 18.22 24.83
C GLY A 200 -5.89 17.64 23.42
N LEU A 201 -5.98 18.47 22.37
CA LEU A 201 -5.64 18.02 21.03
C LEU A 201 -4.16 17.61 20.97
N ASP A 202 -3.90 16.38 20.56
CA ASP A 202 -2.58 15.93 20.17
C ASP A 202 -2.26 16.43 18.76
N LEU A 203 -1.57 17.57 18.67
CA LEU A 203 -1.20 18.21 17.42
C LEU A 203 -0.34 17.29 16.55
N MET A 204 0.54 16.48 17.15
CA MET A 204 1.40 15.55 16.41
C MET A 204 0.58 14.49 15.66
N SER A 205 -0.56 14.07 16.22
CA SER A 205 -1.43 13.07 15.60
C SER A 205 -2.14 13.56 14.32
N VAL A 206 -2.20 14.88 14.11
CA VAL A 206 -2.85 15.51 12.95
C VAL A 206 -1.89 16.34 12.09
N ASN A 207 -0.65 16.54 12.55
CA ASN A 207 0.35 17.43 11.95
C ASN A 207 0.49 17.22 10.44
N ASP A 208 0.79 15.97 10.04
CA ASP A 208 1.13 15.68 8.65
C ASP A 208 -0.07 15.84 7.72
N ALA A 209 -1.26 15.43 8.16
CA ALA A 209 -2.49 15.53 7.36
C ALA A 209 -2.97 16.98 7.20
N VAL A 210 -2.74 17.83 8.21
CA VAL A 210 -3.04 19.27 8.11
C VAL A 210 -2.00 19.96 7.22
N LEU A 211 -0.71 19.74 7.46
CA LEU A 211 0.36 20.35 6.68
C LEU A 211 0.38 19.88 5.23
N GLU A 212 0.00 18.64 4.93
CA GLU A 212 -0.24 18.17 3.57
C GLU A 212 -1.21 19.11 2.85
N ARG A 213 -2.39 19.37 3.41
CA ARG A 213 -3.39 20.26 2.80
C ARG A 213 -2.90 21.72 2.70
N VAL A 214 -2.08 22.17 3.64
CA VAL A 214 -1.46 23.52 3.62
C VAL A 214 -0.46 23.64 2.48
N LEU A 215 0.45 22.66 2.35
CA LEU A 215 1.48 22.63 1.32
C LEU A 215 0.90 22.49 -0.10
N TRP A 216 -0.36 22.06 -0.20
CA TRP A 216 -1.11 21.86 -1.43
C TRP A 216 -1.91 23.07 -1.88
N ARG A 217 -1.81 24.19 -1.19
CA ARG A 217 -2.44 25.43 -1.60
C ARG A 217 -1.76 26.02 -2.84
N GLN A 218 -2.53 26.67 -3.70
CA GLN A 218 -1.98 27.33 -4.89
C GLN A 218 -1.29 28.64 -4.51
N ASP A 219 -1.83 29.32 -3.50
CA ASP A 219 -1.39 30.60 -2.94
C ASP A 219 -0.42 30.44 -1.76
N LEU A 220 0.29 29.31 -1.69
CA LEU A 220 1.25 29.06 -0.60
C LEU A 220 2.40 30.07 -0.65
N THR A 221 2.63 30.74 0.48
CA THR A 221 3.77 31.65 0.69
C THR A 221 4.51 31.28 1.97
N ASP A 222 5.75 31.74 2.10
CA ASP A 222 6.57 31.50 3.29
C ASP A 222 5.91 32.09 4.55
N ALA A 223 5.37 33.30 4.45
CA ALA A 223 4.60 33.94 5.52
C ALA A 223 3.33 33.16 5.88
N PHE A 224 2.66 32.53 4.92
CA PHE A 224 1.49 31.69 5.19
C PHE A 224 1.88 30.42 5.96
N LEU A 225 2.94 29.73 5.53
CA LEU A 225 3.43 28.54 6.22
C LEU A 225 3.94 28.87 7.63
N GLN A 226 4.65 30.00 7.79
CA GLN A 226 5.16 30.46 9.09
C GLN A 226 4.05 30.52 10.15
N LYS A 227 2.84 30.98 9.78
CA LYS A 227 1.70 31.01 10.72
C LYS A 227 1.37 29.64 11.31
N TYR A 228 1.49 28.56 10.53
CA TYR A 228 1.28 27.21 11.04
C TYR A 228 2.43 26.78 11.95
N LEU A 229 3.68 27.08 11.57
CA LEU A 229 4.85 26.76 12.39
C LEU A 229 4.82 27.48 13.75
N ASP A 230 4.40 28.74 13.77
CA ASP A 230 4.22 29.54 14.99
C ASP A 230 3.15 28.96 15.92
N ASN A 231 2.19 28.20 15.37
CA ASN A 231 1.13 27.54 16.13
C ASN A 231 1.46 26.07 16.45
N GLY A 232 2.74 25.69 16.36
CA GLY A 232 3.26 24.40 16.84
C GLY A 232 3.27 23.26 15.82
N PHE A 233 2.85 23.51 14.57
CA PHE A 233 3.03 22.52 13.50
C PHE A 233 4.51 22.39 13.14
N ALA A 234 4.92 21.21 12.67
CA ALA A 234 6.31 20.91 12.34
C ALA A 234 6.44 20.31 10.94
N LEU A 235 7.45 20.75 10.17
CA LEU A 235 7.78 20.15 8.88
C LEU A 235 8.47 18.79 9.07
N THR A 236 7.67 17.74 9.24
CA THR A 236 8.17 16.36 9.29
C THR A 236 8.60 15.88 7.89
N PRO A 237 9.48 14.87 7.78
CA PRO A 237 9.81 14.26 6.49
C PRO A 237 8.57 13.78 5.72
N MET A 238 7.56 13.27 6.44
CA MET A 238 6.31 12.81 5.82
C MET A 238 5.54 13.97 5.17
N CYS A 239 5.36 15.09 5.86
CA CYS A 239 4.62 16.22 5.28
C CYS A 239 5.40 16.89 4.13
N ILE A 240 6.73 16.96 4.22
CA ILE A 240 7.60 17.46 3.14
C ILE A 240 7.42 16.57 1.91
N LYS A 241 7.51 15.24 2.08
CA LYS A 241 7.27 14.26 1.02
C LYS A 241 5.91 14.48 0.35
N LYS A 242 4.84 14.64 1.14
CA LYS A 242 3.48 14.92 0.64
C LYS A 242 3.35 16.27 -0.07
N GLY A 243 4.04 17.31 0.41
CA GLY A 243 4.08 18.61 -0.26
C GLY A 243 4.75 18.52 -1.64
N LEU A 244 5.91 17.87 -1.71
CA LEU A 244 6.69 17.68 -2.94
C LEU A 244 5.93 16.87 -4.01
N GLN A 245 5.04 15.96 -3.63
CA GLN A 245 4.21 15.19 -4.57
C GLN A 245 3.31 16.08 -5.46
N THR A 246 2.98 17.30 -5.04
CA THR A 246 2.22 18.24 -5.89
C THR A 246 3.05 18.94 -6.96
N SER A 247 4.38 18.88 -6.82
CA SER A 247 5.34 19.38 -7.81
C SER A 247 5.12 20.84 -8.23
N ARG A 248 4.77 21.67 -7.25
CA ARG A 248 4.57 23.10 -7.47
C ARG A 248 5.85 23.87 -7.17
N PRO A 249 6.30 24.75 -8.09
CA PRO A 249 7.44 25.62 -7.84
C PRO A 249 7.29 26.49 -6.59
N SER A 250 6.08 26.98 -6.30
CA SER A 250 5.80 27.79 -5.08
C SER A 250 6.00 26.97 -3.80
N THR A 251 5.49 25.74 -3.76
CA THR A 251 5.70 24.83 -2.63
C THR A 251 7.17 24.50 -2.44
N LEU A 252 7.90 24.22 -3.52
CA LEU A 252 9.34 23.98 -3.43
C LEU A 252 10.11 25.21 -2.90
N ALA A 253 9.83 26.40 -3.41
CA ALA A 253 10.51 27.63 -2.98
C ALA A 253 10.33 27.89 -1.47
N VAL A 254 9.12 27.67 -0.95
CA VAL A 254 8.83 27.79 0.49
C VAL A 254 9.51 26.69 1.31
N LEU A 255 9.64 25.48 0.78
CA LEU A 255 10.35 24.41 1.47
C LEU A 255 11.87 24.65 1.47
N GLN A 256 12.44 25.19 0.39
CA GLN A 256 13.86 25.53 0.27
C GLN A 256 14.30 26.62 1.24
N SER A 257 13.43 27.56 1.63
CA SER A 257 13.75 28.56 2.65
C SER A 257 13.79 28.00 4.08
N ARG A 258 13.25 26.79 4.31
CA ARG A 258 13.01 26.24 5.65
C ARG A 258 13.70 24.91 5.95
N VAL A 259 14.01 24.15 4.90
CA VAL A 259 14.50 22.77 5.01
C VAL A 259 15.86 22.69 4.32
N SER A 260 16.79 21.94 4.88
CA SER A 260 18.09 21.72 4.26
C SER A 260 17.93 21.03 2.89
N THR A 261 18.80 21.40 1.95
CA THR A 261 18.81 20.80 0.60
C THR A 261 18.96 19.28 0.64
N ALA A 262 19.75 18.76 1.59
CA ALA A 262 19.93 17.31 1.78
C ALA A 262 18.63 16.60 2.16
N LEU A 263 17.89 17.14 3.15
CA LEU A 263 16.62 16.55 3.58
C LEU A 263 15.54 16.68 2.49
N LEU A 264 15.53 17.77 1.72
CA LEU A 264 14.62 17.91 0.58
C LEU A 264 14.91 16.88 -0.52
N ALA A 265 16.18 16.64 -0.84
CA ALA A 265 16.56 15.63 -1.81
C ALA A 265 16.13 14.23 -1.34
N GLU A 266 16.37 13.88 -0.07
CA GLU A 266 15.90 12.62 0.53
C GLU A 266 14.38 12.48 0.46
N CYS A 267 13.63 13.53 0.84
CA CYS A 267 12.17 13.53 0.78
C CYS A 267 11.64 13.45 -0.66
N ALA A 268 12.32 14.06 -1.65
CA ALA A 268 11.96 13.98 -3.06
C ALA A 268 12.13 12.56 -3.61
N GLN A 269 13.22 11.89 -3.26
CA GLN A 269 13.43 10.47 -3.59
C GLN A 269 12.34 9.60 -2.96
N GLY A 270 12.07 9.79 -1.65
CA GLY A 270 10.98 9.11 -0.97
C GLY A 270 9.60 9.39 -1.59
N ALA A 271 9.36 10.61 -2.07
CA ALA A 271 8.12 10.98 -2.77
C ALA A 271 7.96 10.19 -4.07
N LEU A 272 9.03 10.10 -4.86
CA LEU A 272 9.05 9.30 -6.09
C LEU A 272 8.85 7.81 -5.81
N MET A 273 9.49 7.29 -4.76
CA MET A 273 9.29 5.91 -4.29
C MET A 273 7.82 5.62 -3.91
N ASP A 274 7.15 6.54 -3.23
CA ASP A 274 5.72 6.42 -2.94
C ASP A 274 4.87 6.47 -4.22
N MET A 275 5.21 7.37 -5.15
CA MET A 275 4.47 7.55 -6.40
C MET A 275 4.55 6.32 -7.30
N LEU A 276 5.69 5.62 -7.34
CA LEU A 276 5.88 4.38 -8.10
C LEU A 276 5.43 3.12 -7.32
N GLY A 277 5.22 3.22 -6.01
CA GLY A 277 4.82 2.11 -5.15
C GLY A 277 3.31 1.88 -5.01
N PRO A 278 2.89 0.83 -4.27
CA PRO A 278 1.51 0.66 -3.86
C PRO A 278 1.05 1.85 -3.01
N SER A 279 -0.17 2.32 -3.25
CA SER A 279 -0.75 3.45 -2.50
C SER A 279 -1.00 3.05 -1.05
N SER A 280 -0.09 3.40 -0.13
CA SER A 280 -0.28 3.22 1.32
C SER A 280 -1.18 4.31 1.90
N GLY A 281 -2.44 4.41 1.45
CA GLY A 281 -3.40 5.40 1.96
C GLY A 281 -4.43 5.87 0.92
N ARG A 282 -4.89 7.13 1.04
CA ARG A 282 -5.78 7.78 0.05
C ARG A 282 -5.21 7.52 -1.35
N ALA A 283 -6.03 7.01 -2.26
CA ALA A 283 -5.60 6.60 -3.59
C ALA A 283 -4.97 7.81 -4.32
N TRP A 284 -3.65 7.82 -4.40
CA TRP A 284 -2.93 8.82 -5.16
C TRP A 284 -3.06 8.51 -6.63
N ASN A 285 -3.58 9.46 -7.38
CA ASN A 285 -3.54 9.42 -8.82
C ASN A 285 -2.11 9.75 -9.26
N TRP A 286 -1.55 8.90 -10.10
CA TRP A 286 -0.27 9.19 -10.76
C TRP A 286 -0.39 10.45 -11.62
N VAL A 287 0.55 11.37 -11.48
CA VAL A 287 0.66 12.60 -12.26
C VAL A 287 2.07 12.63 -12.87
N PRO A 288 2.22 12.36 -14.17
CA PRO A 288 3.52 12.30 -14.85
C PRO A 288 4.37 13.56 -14.63
N GLU A 289 3.73 14.72 -14.71
CA GLU A 289 4.37 16.03 -14.57
C GLU A 289 5.01 16.18 -13.19
N SER A 290 4.41 15.58 -12.16
CA SER A 290 4.98 15.58 -10.82
C SER A 290 6.25 14.74 -10.72
N ALA A 291 6.27 13.56 -11.35
CA ALA A 291 7.47 12.72 -11.34
C ALA A 291 8.62 13.40 -12.10
N GLU A 292 8.33 13.96 -13.27
CA GLU A 292 9.30 14.69 -14.10
C GLU A 292 9.86 15.91 -13.37
N PHE A 293 9.01 16.68 -12.68
CA PHE A 293 9.45 17.81 -11.85
C PHE A 293 10.41 17.36 -10.75
N LEU A 294 10.10 16.30 -10.01
CA LEU A 294 10.98 15.80 -8.94
C LEU A 294 12.32 15.30 -9.50
N ILE A 295 12.28 14.51 -10.59
CA ILE A 295 13.48 13.93 -11.21
C ILE A 295 14.40 15.04 -11.72
N SER A 296 13.85 16.02 -12.45
CA SER A 296 14.63 17.12 -13.02
C SER A 296 15.17 18.07 -11.96
N THR A 297 14.35 18.42 -10.96
CA THR A 297 14.71 19.43 -9.96
C THR A 297 15.71 18.92 -8.93
N PHE A 298 15.62 17.66 -8.53
CA PHE A 298 16.51 17.05 -7.53
C PHE A 298 17.59 16.17 -8.15
N HIS A 299 17.69 16.14 -9.48
CA HIS A 299 18.64 15.31 -10.23
C HIS A 299 18.61 13.84 -9.77
N ILE A 300 17.41 13.28 -9.63
CA ILE A 300 17.23 11.91 -9.14
C ILE A 300 17.83 10.94 -10.17
N SER A 301 18.85 10.20 -9.74
CA SER A 301 19.57 9.25 -10.60
C SER A 301 18.68 8.07 -11.03
N THR A 302 19.01 7.47 -12.17
CA THR A 302 18.35 6.26 -12.68
C THR A 302 18.38 5.11 -11.66
N ASP A 303 19.43 5.01 -10.83
CA ASP A 303 19.53 3.97 -9.79
C ASP A 303 18.46 4.13 -8.71
N VAL A 304 18.18 5.37 -8.29
CA VAL A 304 17.10 5.65 -7.34
C VAL A 304 15.73 5.40 -7.98
N ILE A 305 15.58 5.70 -9.27
CA ILE A 305 14.34 5.39 -10.01
C ILE A 305 14.14 3.88 -10.11
N ALA A 306 15.21 3.12 -10.36
CA ALA A 306 15.19 1.66 -10.33
C ALA A 306 14.77 1.15 -8.95
N GLN A 307 15.34 1.72 -7.88
CA GLN A 307 14.98 1.36 -6.49
C GLN A 307 13.52 1.68 -6.17
N ALA A 308 13.02 2.79 -6.70
CA ALA A 308 11.64 3.21 -6.54
C ALA A 308 10.65 2.34 -7.32
N LEU A 309 11.04 1.90 -8.52
CA LEU A 309 10.20 1.14 -9.44
C LEU A 309 10.16 -0.34 -9.11
N TYR A 310 11.29 -0.99 -8.83
CA TYR A 310 11.39 -2.45 -8.69
C TYR A 310 10.91 -2.96 -7.33
N THR A 311 10.22 -4.10 -7.32
CA THR A 311 9.70 -4.74 -6.08
C THR A 311 10.82 -5.17 -5.14
N HIS A 312 11.94 -5.58 -5.73
CA HIS A 312 13.11 -6.04 -5.01
C HIS A 312 14.37 -5.37 -5.57
N PRO A 313 14.71 -4.16 -5.10
CA PRO A 313 15.92 -3.47 -5.55
C PRO A 313 17.20 -4.27 -5.24
N ASP A 314 17.19 -5.04 -4.16
CA ASP A 314 18.31 -5.85 -3.68
C ASP A 314 18.10 -7.37 -3.89
N ALA A 315 17.04 -7.82 -4.59
CA ALA A 315 16.95 -9.25 -4.86
C ALA A 315 18.15 -9.66 -5.71
N PRO A 316 18.85 -10.75 -5.34
CA PRO A 316 19.90 -11.29 -6.18
C PRO A 316 19.29 -11.53 -7.56
N ARG A 317 19.89 -10.92 -8.59
CA ARG A 317 19.59 -11.31 -9.96
C ARG A 317 19.78 -12.82 -10.04
N LEU A 318 18.79 -13.51 -10.59
CA LEU A 318 18.93 -14.89 -10.99
C LEU A 318 20.22 -15.03 -11.83
N PRO A 319 20.89 -16.19 -11.83
CA PRO A 319 22.14 -16.41 -12.56
C PRO A 319 22.08 -16.07 -14.06
N ASN A 320 20.89 -16.04 -14.66
CA ASN A 320 20.62 -15.59 -16.03
C ASN A 320 20.38 -14.08 -16.17
N GLY A 321 20.55 -13.30 -15.10
CA GLY A 321 20.23 -11.87 -15.03
C GLY A 321 18.76 -11.54 -14.76
N GLY A 322 17.89 -12.53 -14.56
CA GLY A 322 16.46 -12.32 -14.27
C GLY A 322 16.21 -11.76 -12.87
N CYS A 323 15.25 -10.84 -12.72
CA CYS A 323 14.73 -10.48 -11.39
C CYS A 323 13.78 -11.59 -10.89
N PRO A 324 13.47 -11.68 -9.56
CA PRO A 324 12.41 -12.55 -9.05
C PRO A 324 11.16 -12.43 -9.94
N GLU A 325 10.60 -13.57 -10.33
CA GLU A 325 9.83 -13.69 -11.58
C GLU A 325 8.68 -12.69 -11.67
N PHE A 326 7.88 -12.49 -10.61
CA PHE A 326 6.75 -11.55 -10.59
C PHE A 326 6.34 -11.13 -9.18
N PRO A 327 5.81 -9.89 -8.97
CA PRO A 327 5.76 -8.78 -9.91
C PRO A 327 7.11 -8.06 -10.04
N ALA A 328 7.44 -7.63 -11.26
CA ALA A 328 8.70 -6.98 -11.55
C ALA A 328 8.76 -5.57 -10.94
N THR A 329 7.64 -4.84 -10.91
CA THR A 329 7.57 -3.48 -10.38
C THR A 329 6.60 -3.34 -9.22
N ARG A 330 6.89 -2.40 -8.32
CA ARG A 330 6.02 -1.99 -7.20
C ARG A 330 4.71 -1.39 -7.70
N SER A 331 4.70 -0.85 -8.92
CA SER A 331 3.51 -0.26 -9.54
C SER A 331 2.45 -1.30 -9.88
N TYR A 332 2.82 -2.58 -10.03
CA TYR A 332 1.89 -3.70 -10.21
C TYR A 332 0.80 -3.76 -9.14
N MET A 333 1.08 -3.33 -7.91
CA MET A 333 0.13 -3.35 -6.79
C MET A 333 -0.77 -2.10 -6.72
N LYS A 334 -0.64 -1.15 -7.66
CA LYS A 334 -1.50 0.04 -7.70
C LYS A 334 -2.90 -0.30 -8.23
N SER A 335 -3.90 0.47 -7.80
CA SER A 335 -5.27 0.34 -8.34
C SER A 335 -5.30 0.60 -9.85
N ASN A 336 -4.58 1.63 -10.32
CA ASN A 336 -4.42 1.97 -11.73
C ASN A 336 -2.92 2.16 -12.08
N PRO A 337 -2.23 1.12 -12.56
CA PRO A 337 -0.81 1.20 -12.90
C PRO A 337 -0.55 1.77 -14.31
N CYS A 338 -1.53 1.72 -15.23
CA CYS A 338 -1.35 2.04 -16.65
C CYS A 338 -0.73 3.43 -16.90
N PRO A 339 -1.13 4.51 -16.20
CA PRO A 339 -0.49 5.83 -16.36
C PRO A 339 1.01 5.84 -16.03
N VAL A 340 1.44 5.03 -15.05
CA VAL A 340 2.85 4.90 -14.68
C VAL A 340 3.61 4.21 -15.81
N TRP A 341 3.06 3.12 -16.34
CA TRP A 341 3.67 2.33 -17.40
C TRP A 341 3.79 3.09 -18.72
N ARG A 342 2.77 3.87 -19.11
CA ARG A 342 2.85 4.78 -20.26
C ARG A 342 3.93 5.84 -20.09
N TRP A 343 4.02 6.42 -18.89
CA TRP A 343 5.06 7.39 -18.60
C TRP A 343 6.46 6.76 -18.69
N ILE A 344 6.66 5.54 -18.17
CA ILE A 344 7.92 4.82 -18.31
C ILE A 344 8.26 4.58 -19.79
N LEU A 345 7.32 4.06 -20.57
CA LEU A 345 7.50 3.80 -22.00
C LEU A 345 7.89 5.08 -22.76
N LYS A 346 7.16 6.18 -22.53
CA LYS A 346 7.41 7.48 -23.16
C LYS A 346 8.77 8.08 -22.75
N THR A 347 9.13 7.95 -21.47
CA THR A 347 10.32 8.62 -20.89
C THR A 347 11.61 7.89 -21.22
N TYR A 348 11.59 6.55 -21.16
CA TYR A 348 12.79 5.73 -21.29
C TYR A 348 12.89 4.99 -22.63
N GLY A 349 11.80 4.91 -23.38
CA GLY A 349 11.73 4.22 -24.66
C GLY A 349 11.48 2.71 -24.53
N PRO A 350 11.22 2.03 -25.66
CA PRO A 350 10.77 0.63 -25.71
C PRO A 350 11.80 -0.39 -25.21
N HIS A 351 13.09 -0.08 -25.37
CA HIS A 351 14.18 -1.01 -25.09
C HIS A 351 14.76 -0.87 -23.68
N HIS A 352 14.26 0.08 -22.89
CA HIS A 352 14.79 0.30 -21.55
C HIS A 352 14.38 -0.81 -20.57
N PRO A 353 15.27 -1.22 -19.63
CA PRO A 353 14.94 -2.23 -18.62
C PRO A 353 13.69 -1.93 -17.78
N PHE A 354 13.38 -0.64 -17.54
CA PHE A 354 12.15 -0.24 -16.84
C PHE A 354 10.91 -0.58 -17.66
N THR A 355 10.92 -0.23 -18.94
CA THR A 355 9.82 -0.51 -19.87
C THR A 355 9.60 -2.00 -19.99
N LYS A 356 10.67 -2.80 -20.09
CA LYS A 356 10.59 -4.26 -20.10
C LYS A 356 9.89 -4.81 -18.85
N ALA A 357 10.25 -4.33 -17.66
CA ALA A 357 9.62 -4.75 -16.42
C ALA A 357 8.15 -4.30 -16.30
N CYS A 358 7.82 -3.10 -16.75
CA CYS A 358 6.43 -2.63 -16.83
C CYS A 358 5.60 -3.47 -17.82
N PHE A 359 6.20 -3.91 -18.93
CA PHE A 359 5.56 -4.79 -19.90
C PHE A 359 5.34 -6.19 -19.33
N ASP A 360 6.32 -6.76 -18.62
CA ASP A 360 6.16 -8.01 -17.87
C ASP A 360 4.94 -7.92 -16.92
N ASP A 361 4.87 -6.84 -16.14
CA ASP A 361 3.77 -6.59 -15.21
C ASP A 361 2.42 -6.38 -15.92
N ALA A 362 2.40 -5.66 -17.04
CA ALA A 362 1.20 -5.43 -17.84
C ALA A 362 0.65 -6.74 -18.42
N LEU A 363 1.55 -7.62 -18.92
CA LEU A 363 1.18 -8.94 -19.41
C LEU A 363 0.67 -9.85 -18.28
N SER A 364 1.29 -9.81 -17.10
CA SER A 364 0.91 -10.68 -15.97
C SER A 364 -0.36 -10.26 -15.25
N ARG A 365 -0.75 -8.98 -15.32
CA ARG A 365 -2.00 -8.49 -14.72
C ARG A 365 -3.20 -9.02 -15.51
N ALA A 366 -3.70 -10.18 -15.10
CA ALA A 366 -4.55 -11.05 -15.92
C ALA A 366 -6.07 -10.81 -15.81
N ALA A 367 -6.56 -9.82 -15.07
CA ALA A 367 -7.99 -9.57 -15.00
C ALA A 367 -8.28 -8.16 -14.48
N ALA A 368 -8.95 -7.33 -15.30
CA ALA A 368 -10.03 -6.42 -14.88
C ALA A 368 -10.15 -5.14 -15.73
N ASP A 369 -9.21 -4.83 -16.64
CA ASP A 369 -9.22 -3.51 -17.28
C ASP A 369 -9.03 -3.55 -18.80
N ARG A 370 -10.02 -3.04 -19.54
CA ARG A 370 -9.94 -2.87 -21.00
C ARG A 370 -8.81 -1.92 -21.39
N ASP A 371 -8.47 -0.97 -20.52
CA ASP A 371 -7.38 -0.03 -20.73
C ASP A 371 -6.02 -0.73 -20.82
N LEU A 372 -5.92 -1.94 -20.27
CA LEU A 372 -4.71 -2.76 -20.33
C LEU A 372 -4.50 -3.35 -21.72
N HIS A 373 -5.57 -3.64 -22.47
CA HIS A 373 -5.45 -4.21 -23.83
C HIS A 373 -4.81 -3.19 -24.77
N ALA A 374 -5.39 -1.98 -24.82
CA ALA A 374 -4.84 -0.87 -25.58
C ALA A 374 -3.41 -0.52 -25.15
N LEU A 375 -3.07 -0.72 -23.87
CA LEU A 375 -1.72 -0.52 -23.40
C LEU A 375 -0.74 -1.54 -23.99
N HIS A 376 -1.08 -2.83 -24.10
CA HIS A 376 -0.15 -3.78 -24.73
C HIS A 376 0.15 -3.38 -26.18
N ASP A 377 -0.87 -2.98 -26.94
CA ASP A 377 -0.69 -2.50 -28.31
C ASP A 377 0.22 -1.27 -28.34
N GLU A 378 0.03 -0.31 -27.43
CA GLU A 378 0.91 0.87 -27.30
C GLU A 378 2.38 0.48 -27.03
N PHE A 379 2.64 -0.51 -26.18
CA PHE A 379 3.99 -1.05 -25.97
C PHE A 379 4.56 -1.67 -27.27
N LEU A 380 3.78 -2.51 -27.94
CA LEU A 380 4.20 -3.23 -29.14
C LEU A 380 4.44 -2.30 -30.33
N GLU A 381 3.53 -1.35 -30.58
CA GLU A 381 3.67 -0.29 -31.59
C GLU A 381 4.87 0.61 -31.33
N SER A 382 5.23 0.82 -30.06
CA SER A 382 6.43 1.57 -29.68
C SER A 382 7.72 0.78 -29.89
N GLY A 383 7.66 -0.50 -30.28
CA GLY A 383 8.83 -1.35 -30.54
C GLY A 383 9.26 -2.23 -29.36
N VAL A 384 8.41 -2.42 -28.35
CA VAL A 384 8.69 -3.35 -27.25
C VAL A 384 8.58 -4.79 -27.77
N ARG A 385 9.54 -5.62 -27.40
CA ARG A 385 9.63 -7.01 -27.86
C ARG A 385 9.20 -8.00 -26.78
N PHE A 386 8.60 -9.10 -27.22
CA PHE A 386 8.37 -10.26 -26.36
C PHE A 386 9.68 -10.98 -26.02
N TYR A 387 9.66 -11.73 -24.92
CA TYR A 387 10.73 -12.60 -24.45
C TYR A 387 10.20 -14.02 -24.20
N PRO A 388 11.04 -15.07 -24.22
CA PRO A 388 10.59 -16.45 -24.06
C PRO A 388 9.66 -16.65 -22.84
N ARG A 389 10.00 -16.07 -21.69
CA ARG A 389 9.18 -16.12 -20.46
C ARG A 389 7.74 -15.62 -20.62
N HIS A 390 7.44 -14.78 -21.62
CA HIS A 390 6.10 -14.25 -21.86
C HIS A 390 5.14 -15.32 -22.35
N ILE A 391 5.63 -16.42 -22.94
CA ILE A 391 4.80 -17.56 -23.35
C ILE A 391 4.01 -18.10 -22.15
N LYS A 392 4.69 -18.31 -21.02
CA LYS A 392 4.05 -18.76 -19.77
C LYS A 392 2.93 -17.81 -19.34
N ILE A 393 3.19 -16.50 -19.39
CA ILE A 393 2.22 -15.49 -18.97
C ILE A 393 0.99 -15.50 -19.88
N LEU A 394 1.20 -15.55 -21.20
CA LEU A 394 0.12 -15.63 -22.19
C LEU A 394 -0.68 -16.94 -22.05
N ALA A 395 0.01 -18.06 -21.82
CA ALA A 395 -0.61 -19.36 -21.57
C ALA A 395 -1.45 -19.36 -20.28
N CYS A 396 -0.98 -18.70 -19.21
CA CYS A 396 -1.77 -18.49 -18.00
C CYS A 396 -2.96 -17.55 -18.23
N ARG A 397 -2.79 -16.47 -19.01
CA ARG A 397 -3.88 -15.53 -19.35
C ARG A 397 -5.02 -16.19 -20.10
N LEU A 398 -4.71 -17.14 -20.97
CA LEU A 398 -5.69 -17.89 -21.73
C LEU A 398 -6.66 -18.69 -20.84
N LEU A 399 -6.22 -19.09 -19.64
CA LEU A 399 -7.06 -19.71 -18.61
C LEU A 399 -8.04 -18.71 -17.96
N HIS A 400 -7.93 -17.41 -18.23
CA HIS A 400 -8.90 -16.41 -17.81
C HIS A 400 -9.85 -16.07 -18.96
N ARG A 401 -11.15 -16.34 -18.74
CA ARG A 401 -12.23 -16.22 -19.75
C ARG A 401 -12.28 -14.87 -20.48
N ASP A 402 -11.98 -13.77 -19.79
CA ASP A 402 -12.13 -12.42 -20.34
C ASP A 402 -10.89 -11.96 -21.14
N MET A 403 -9.80 -12.74 -21.10
CA MET A 403 -8.52 -12.38 -21.70
C MET A 403 -8.17 -13.22 -22.93
N THR A 404 -8.99 -14.23 -23.25
CA THR A 404 -8.67 -15.24 -24.24
C THR A 404 -8.41 -14.66 -25.64
N ALA A 405 -9.28 -13.76 -26.12
CA ALA A 405 -9.10 -13.09 -27.42
C ALA A 405 -7.84 -12.20 -27.47
N ASN A 406 -7.55 -11.48 -26.37
CA ASN A 406 -6.36 -10.64 -26.27
C ASN A 406 -5.08 -11.51 -26.20
N ALA A 407 -5.10 -12.61 -25.46
CA ALA A 407 -3.96 -13.54 -25.39
C ALA A 407 -3.63 -14.15 -26.76
N LEU A 408 -4.65 -14.50 -27.56
CA LEU A 408 -4.46 -14.95 -28.94
C LEU A 408 -3.89 -13.85 -29.84
N HIS A 409 -4.43 -12.63 -29.78
CA HIS A 409 -3.88 -11.47 -30.51
C HIS A 409 -2.40 -11.25 -30.16
N LEU A 410 -2.06 -11.22 -28.87
CA LEU A 410 -0.68 -11.06 -28.42
C LEU A 410 0.23 -12.22 -28.86
N LEU A 411 -0.29 -13.45 -28.92
CA LEU A 411 0.47 -14.60 -29.44
C LEU A 411 0.76 -14.44 -30.94
N GLN A 412 -0.19 -13.92 -31.72
CA GLN A 412 0.00 -13.66 -33.15
C GLN A 412 1.05 -12.57 -33.38
N VAL A 413 0.98 -11.46 -32.63
CA VAL A 413 2.02 -10.42 -32.70
C VAL A 413 3.37 -10.97 -32.25
N LEU A 414 3.41 -11.83 -31.22
CA LEU A 414 4.63 -12.50 -30.79
C LEU A 414 5.19 -13.39 -31.91
N ARG A 415 4.36 -14.20 -32.58
CA ARG A 415 4.76 -15.01 -33.74
C ARG A 415 5.38 -14.14 -34.82
N GLU A 416 4.70 -13.05 -35.22
CA GLU A 416 5.21 -12.09 -36.20
C GLU A 416 6.60 -11.56 -35.80
N GLN A 417 6.80 -11.17 -34.54
CA GLN A 417 8.09 -10.68 -34.04
C GLN A 417 9.23 -11.71 -34.10
N ILE A 418 8.92 -13.00 -33.98
CA ILE A 418 9.95 -14.07 -33.98
C ILE A 418 10.14 -14.72 -35.35
N THR A 419 9.13 -14.69 -36.24
CA THR A 419 9.16 -15.35 -37.56
C THR A 419 9.29 -14.41 -38.76
N ASP A 420 8.90 -13.13 -38.68
CA ASP A 420 8.91 -12.25 -39.86
C ASP A 420 10.33 -11.81 -40.25
N ASP A 421 10.79 -12.32 -41.40
CA ASP A 421 12.09 -12.04 -42.04
C ASP A 421 12.41 -10.56 -42.26
N ARG A 422 11.40 -9.68 -42.27
CA ARG A 422 11.60 -8.23 -42.45
C ARG A 422 12.36 -7.59 -41.31
N ASP A 423 12.25 -8.15 -40.11
CA ASP A 423 13.07 -7.86 -38.94
C ASP A 423 13.99 -9.04 -38.55
N ALA A 424 13.84 -10.23 -39.17
CA ALA A 424 14.58 -11.47 -38.81
C ALA A 424 16.03 -11.54 -39.30
N GLY A 425 16.80 -10.49 -38.98
CA GLY A 425 18.25 -10.57 -38.97
C GLY A 425 18.89 -11.10 -37.68
N ILE A 426 18.15 -11.33 -36.57
CA ILE A 426 18.80 -11.29 -35.23
C ILE A 426 18.18 -12.20 -34.16
N LEU A 427 17.69 -13.41 -34.47
CA LEU A 427 17.64 -14.46 -33.44
C LEU A 427 18.85 -15.36 -33.63
N THR A 428 19.74 -15.36 -32.65
CA THR A 428 20.83 -16.33 -32.57
C THR A 428 20.27 -17.74 -32.43
N ASP A 429 21.03 -18.76 -32.84
CA ASP A 429 20.61 -20.16 -32.66
C ASP A 429 20.33 -20.49 -31.17
N VAL A 430 21.02 -19.79 -30.26
CA VAL A 430 20.79 -19.87 -28.81
C VAL A 430 19.40 -19.34 -28.45
N GLU A 431 19.04 -18.15 -28.91
CA GLU A 431 17.72 -17.56 -28.65
C GLU A 431 16.59 -18.38 -29.28
N ARG A 432 16.79 -18.89 -30.51
CA ARG A 432 15.81 -19.80 -31.16
C ARG A 432 15.59 -21.05 -30.31
N THR A 433 16.67 -21.65 -29.81
CA THR A 433 16.60 -22.82 -28.93
C THR A 433 15.88 -22.49 -27.63
N GLU A 434 16.13 -21.31 -27.04
CA GLU A 434 15.44 -20.85 -25.83
C GLU A 434 13.93 -20.67 -26.04
N TRP A 435 13.53 -20.05 -27.16
CA TRP A 435 12.12 -19.92 -27.55
C TRP A 435 11.45 -21.28 -27.76
N LEU A 436 12.11 -22.18 -28.50
CA LEU A 436 11.60 -23.52 -28.78
C LEU A 436 11.40 -24.32 -27.50
N ASN A 437 12.39 -24.30 -26.60
CA ASN A 437 12.29 -24.98 -25.32
C ASN A 437 11.15 -24.39 -24.49
N THR A 438 11.04 -23.06 -24.42
CA THR A 438 9.98 -22.43 -23.62
C THR A 438 8.58 -22.73 -24.16
N LEU A 439 8.39 -22.74 -25.49
CA LEU A 439 7.11 -23.15 -26.11
C LEU A 439 6.74 -24.60 -25.76
N ARG A 440 7.73 -25.50 -25.78
CA ARG A 440 7.54 -26.90 -25.40
C ARG A 440 7.22 -27.04 -23.91
N ASP A 441 8.05 -26.47 -23.06
CA ASP A 441 8.00 -26.65 -21.62
C ASP A 441 6.75 -25.99 -20.99
N GLU A 442 6.28 -24.87 -21.54
CA GLU A 442 5.16 -24.11 -20.94
C GLU A 442 3.81 -24.40 -21.62
N VAL A 443 3.77 -24.91 -22.86
CA VAL A 443 2.52 -25.07 -23.64
C VAL A 443 2.40 -26.44 -24.31
N ILE A 444 3.33 -26.81 -25.20
CA ILE A 444 3.13 -27.96 -26.12
C ILE A 444 3.24 -29.30 -25.39
N ASP A 445 4.30 -29.46 -24.59
CA ASP A 445 4.64 -30.69 -23.88
C ASP A 445 4.29 -30.58 -22.38
N ASN A 446 3.66 -29.48 -21.97
CA ASN A 446 3.27 -29.23 -20.59
C ASN A 446 2.01 -30.01 -20.20
N ASP A 447 2.19 -31.13 -19.48
CA ASP A 447 1.10 -31.96 -19.00
C ASP A 447 0.11 -31.23 -18.10
N GLU A 448 0.58 -30.29 -17.28
CA GLU A 448 -0.27 -29.48 -16.39
C GLU A 448 -1.17 -28.55 -17.21
N TRP A 449 -0.62 -27.85 -18.19
CA TRP A 449 -1.38 -26.99 -19.10
C TRP A 449 -2.40 -27.80 -19.89
N ALA A 450 -1.98 -28.92 -20.48
CA ALA A 450 -2.87 -29.84 -21.18
C ALA A 450 -3.96 -30.41 -20.26
N HIS A 451 -3.64 -30.68 -18.99
CA HIS A 451 -4.61 -31.09 -17.98
C HIS A 451 -5.61 -29.97 -17.66
N ARG A 452 -5.14 -28.74 -17.36
CA ARG A 452 -5.98 -27.56 -17.07
C ARG A 452 -6.95 -27.24 -18.21
N MET A 453 -6.51 -27.40 -19.46
CA MET A 453 -7.37 -27.23 -20.63
C MET A 453 -8.44 -28.32 -20.74
N ARG A 454 -8.14 -29.55 -20.31
CA ARG A 454 -9.10 -30.68 -20.31
C ARG A 454 -10.05 -30.68 -19.12
N THR A 455 -9.62 -30.19 -17.94
CA THR A 455 -10.40 -30.29 -16.69
C THR A 455 -11.41 -29.19 -16.46
N THR A 456 -11.54 -28.24 -17.41
CA THR A 456 -12.60 -27.22 -17.49
C THR A 456 -12.81 -26.37 -16.24
N GLN A 457 -11.85 -26.38 -15.31
CA GLN A 457 -11.85 -25.60 -14.10
C GLN A 457 -11.08 -24.31 -14.37
N LEU A 458 -11.74 -23.33 -14.99
CA LEU A 458 -11.19 -21.97 -15.01
C LEU A 458 -11.29 -21.44 -13.58
N GLU A 459 -10.17 -20.94 -13.06
CA GLU A 459 -10.17 -20.24 -11.79
C GLU A 459 -11.15 -19.07 -11.90
N GLY A 460 -12.20 -19.11 -11.07
CA GLY A 460 -13.12 -18.00 -10.98
C GLY A 460 -12.32 -16.75 -10.63
N GLY A 461 -12.58 -15.65 -11.32
CA GLY A 461 -12.01 -14.33 -10.97
C GLY A 461 -12.30 -13.96 -9.51
N ALA A 462 -12.00 -12.74 -9.09
CA ALA A 462 -12.06 -12.27 -7.68
C ALA A 462 -13.35 -12.57 -6.88
N ARG A 463 -14.41 -13.10 -7.51
CA ARG A 463 -15.66 -13.58 -6.91
C ARG A 463 -15.71 -15.09 -6.60
N GLY A 464 -14.61 -15.84 -6.76
CA GLY A 464 -14.42 -17.15 -6.10
C GLY A 464 -15.32 -18.31 -6.54
N GLY A 465 -15.92 -18.26 -7.74
CA GLY A 465 -16.71 -19.36 -8.29
C GLY A 465 -15.96 -20.08 -9.41
N ALA A 466 -15.45 -21.28 -9.16
CA ALA A 466 -14.95 -22.15 -10.23
C ALA A 466 -16.13 -22.58 -11.12
N TYR A 467 -16.19 -22.06 -12.35
CA TYR A 467 -17.19 -22.49 -13.33
C TYR A 467 -16.62 -23.66 -14.13
N ARG A 468 -17.34 -24.78 -14.14
CA ARG A 468 -17.07 -25.88 -15.08
C ARG A 468 -17.63 -25.50 -16.44
N ILE A 469 -16.77 -25.38 -17.44
CA ILE A 469 -17.19 -25.34 -18.84
C ILE A 469 -17.34 -26.80 -19.32
N SER A 470 -18.22 -27.09 -20.28
CA SER A 470 -18.42 -28.45 -20.79
C SER A 470 -17.43 -28.85 -21.89
N ARG A 471 -16.67 -27.89 -22.43
CA ARG A 471 -15.67 -28.07 -23.49
C ARG A 471 -14.48 -27.12 -23.24
N PRO A 472 -13.26 -27.49 -23.65
CA PRO A 472 -12.16 -26.53 -23.71
C PRO A 472 -12.58 -25.33 -24.56
N PRO A 473 -12.23 -24.09 -24.16
CA PRO A 473 -12.46 -22.92 -25.02
C PRO A 473 -11.81 -23.17 -26.39
N GLU A 474 -12.53 -22.96 -27.49
CA GLU A 474 -11.98 -23.14 -28.85
C GLU A 474 -10.68 -22.34 -29.04
N ASP A 475 -10.65 -21.14 -28.48
CA ASP A 475 -9.49 -20.28 -28.45
C ASP A 475 -8.28 -20.89 -27.73
N ALA A 476 -8.49 -21.77 -26.75
CA ALA A 476 -7.39 -22.42 -26.05
C ALA A 476 -6.73 -23.50 -26.89
N LEU A 477 -7.52 -24.24 -27.68
CA LEU A 477 -6.99 -25.16 -28.68
C LEU A 477 -6.29 -24.38 -29.80
N ARG A 478 -6.87 -23.26 -30.23
CA ARG A 478 -6.24 -22.37 -31.21
C ARG A 478 -4.88 -21.85 -30.73
N PHE A 479 -4.75 -21.47 -29.46
CA PHE A 479 -3.48 -21.04 -28.87
C PHE A 479 -2.43 -22.17 -28.92
N LEU A 480 -2.83 -23.42 -28.62
CA LEU A 480 -1.94 -24.57 -28.71
C LEU A 480 -1.47 -24.81 -30.15
N ASP A 481 -2.38 -24.72 -31.12
CA ASP A 481 -2.05 -24.94 -32.52
C ASP A 481 -1.13 -23.82 -33.04
N GLU A 482 -1.40 -22.56 -32.71
CA GLU A 482 -0.52 -21.43 -33.02
C GLU A 482 0.87 -21.61 -32.37
N ALA A 483 0.94 -22.05 -31.11
CA ALA A 483 2.21 -22.33 -30.43
C ALA A 483 3.00 -23.47 -31.11
N ARG A 484 2.32 -24.51 -31.61
CA ARG A 484 2.94 -25.60 -32.38
C ARG A 484 3.47 -25.13 -33.73
N GLU A 485 2.71 -24.29 -34.43
CA GLU A 485 3.15 -23.70 -35.69
C GLU A 485 4.38 -22.81 -35.48
N MET A 486 4.36 -21.95 -34.46
CA MET A 486 5.54 -21.17 -34.08
C MET A 486 6.76 -22.03 -33.77
N ALA A 487 6.58 -23.12 -33.02
CA ALA A 487 7.66 -24.05 -32.71
C ALA A 487 8.23 -24.72 -33.98
N GLN A 488 7.37 -24.99 -34.97
CA GLN A 488 7.79 -25.53 -36.27
C GLN A 488 8.55 -24.49 -37.10
N ASP A 489 8.11 -23.22 -37.08
CA ASP A 489 8.73 -22.10 -37.78
C ASP A 489 10.12 -21.76 -37.21
N LEU A 490 10.34 -22.00 -35.90
CA LEU A 490 11.64 -21.80 -35.23
C LEU A 490 12.68 -22.90 -35.52
N ILE A 491 12.28 -24.04 -36.08
CA ILE A 491 13.22 -25.11 -36.44
C ILE A 491 14.02 -24.64 -37.66
N PRO A 492 15.36 -24.49 -37.57
CA PRO A 492 16.14 -24.05 -38.70
C PRO A 492 15.91 -25.00 -39.88
N PRO A 493 15.78 -24.50 -41.11
CA PRO A 493 15.63 -25.35 -42.27
C PRO A 493 16.80 -26.32 -42.29
N VAL A 494 16.49 -27.62 -42.32
CA VAL A 494 17.53 -28.67 -42.38
C VAL A 494 18.45 -28.26 -43.52
N PRO A 495 19.75 -27.98 -43.25
CA PRO A 495 20.66 -27.55 -44.29
C PRO A 495 20.54 -28.58 -45.38
N SER A 496 20.18 -28.13 -46.58
CA SER A 496 20.03 -29.01 -47.71
C SER A 496 21.35 -29.73 -47.84
N ILE A 497 21.39 -31.01 -47.42
CA ILE A 497 22.58 -31.83 -47.57
C ILE A 497 22.85 -31.72 -49.07
N PRO A 498 23.97 -31.12 -49.50
CA PRO A 498 24.25 -31.00 -50.92
C PRO A 498 24.07 -32.40 -51.45
N ARG A 499 23.16 -32.56 -52.42
CA ARG A 499 22.91 -33.86 -53.04
C ARG A 499 24.27 -34.31 -53.56
N VAL A 500 24.93 -35.16 -52.79
CA VAL A 500 26.12 -35.86 -53.23
C VAL A 500 25.58 -36.68 -54.39
N ASP A 501 26.02 -36.35 -55.60
CA ASP A 501 25.70 -37.12 -56.78
C ASP A 501 26.29 -38.51 -56.57
N TRP A 502 25.46 -39.46 -56.14
CA TRP A 502 25.87 -40.82 -55.80
C TRP A 502 26.36 -41.61 -57.01
N ASN A 503 26.40 -41.01 -58.21
CA ASN A 503 26.94 -41.62 -59.41
C ASN A 503 28.47 -41.71 -59.47
N THR A 504 29.23 -41.31 -58.44
CA THR A 504 30.70 -41.35 -58.51
C THR A 504 31.45 -41.85 -57.27
N VAL A 505 30.84 -42.70 -56.42
CA VAL A 505 31.61 -43.40 -55.38
C VAL A 505 31.16 -44.85 -55.21
N TYR A 506 32.00 -45.77 -55.68
CA TYR A 506 31.96 -47.20 -55.33
C TYR A 506 32.13 -47.34 -53.81
N VAL A 507 31.07 -47.78 -53.12
CA VAL A 507 31.13 -48.10 -51.69
C VAL A 507 31.32 -49.61 -51.52
N HIS A 508 32.49 -50.00 -50.99
CA HIS A 508 32.71 -51.33 -50.42
C HIS A 508 31.76 -51.58 -49.24
N PRO A 509 31.21 -52.79 -49.08
CA PRO A 509 30.24 -53.08 -48.03
C PRO A 509 30.93 -53.16 -46.66
N ALA A 510 30.86 -52.09 -45.87
CA ALA A 510 31.25 -52.11 -44.46
C ALA A 510 30.10 -52.68 -43.60
N ARG A 511 30.45 -53.70 -42.79
CA ARG A 511 29.56 -54.42 -41.88
C ARG A 511 28.83 -53.47 -40.91
N ARG A 512 27.52 -53.67 -40.78
CA ARG A 512 26.70 -53.04 -39.72
C ARG A 512 27.27 -53.39 -38.34
N PRO A 513 27.51 -52.41 -37.45
CA PRO A 513 27.94 -52.72 -36.09
C PRO A 513 26.78 -53.39 -35.35
N SER A 514 27.08 -54.51 -34.69
CA SER A 514 26.08 -55.24 -33.88
C SER A 514 25.54 -54.36 -32.74
N VAL A 515 24.31 -54.63 -32.29
CA VAL A 515 23.66 -53.96 -31.15
C VAL A 515 24.54 -53.94 -29.89
N LYS A 516 25.39 -54.96 -29.69
CA LYS A 516 26.37 -55.02 -28.59
C LYS A 516 27.41 -53.90 -28.63
N THR A 517 27.73 -53.37 -29.81
CA THR A 517 28.70 -52.28 -30.02
C THR A 517 28.09 -50.90 -29.72
N TRP A 518 26.78 -50.75 -29.89
CA TRP A 518 26.06 -49.51 -29.58
C TRP A 518 25.85 -49.35 -28.07
N VAL A 519 25.42 -50.42 -27.39
CA VAL A 519 25.28 -50.44 -25.92
C VAL A 519 26.61 -50.17 -25.21
N LYS A 520 27.72 -50.72 -25.74
CA LYS A 520 29.07 -50.45 -25.19
C LYS A 520 29.51 -49.00 -25.38
N ARG A 521 29.12 -48.33 -26.47
CA ARG A 521 29.42 -46.90 -26.70
C ARG A 521 28.56 -45.99 -25.83
N MET A 522 27.28 -46.33 -25.64
CA MET A 522 26.40 -45.63 -24.69
C MET A 522 26.90 -45.74 -23.25
N GLY A 523 27.39 -46.91 -22.83
CA GLY A 523 27.98 -47.10 -21.50
C GLY A 523 29.27 -46.31 -21.28
N LEU A 524 30.13 -46.20 -22.31
CA LEU A 524 31.34 -45.38 -22.25
C LEU A 524 31.04 -43.88 -22.23
N TRP A 525 30.05 -43.44 -23.03
CA TRP A 525 29.58 -42.06 -23.04
C TRP A 525 28.95 -41.67 -21.69
N TRP A 526 28.14 -42.54 -21.10
CA TRP A 526 27.53 -42.32 -19.77
C TRP A 526 28.59 -42.21 -18.67
N LYS A 527 29.60 -43.09 -18.67
CA LYS A 527 30.71 -43.05 -17.72
C LYS A 527 31.52 -41.74 -17.84
N GLU A 528 31.74 -41.27 -19.07
CA GLU A 528 32.43 -40.01 -19.34
C GLU A 528 31.65 -38.78 -18.85
N GLN A 529 30.30 -38.81 -18.88
CA GLN A 529 29.47 -37.73 -18.32
C GLN A 529 29.47 -37.71 -16.79
N CYS A 530 29.52 -38.88 -16.14
CA CYS A 530 29.65 -38.99 -14.68
C CYS A 530 31.02 -38.52 -14.19
N GLU A 531 32.10 -38.86 -14.89
CA GLU A 531 33.48 -38.42 -14.54
C GLU A 531 33.69 -36.91 -14.75
N ARG A 532 32.87 -36.26 -15.60
CA ARG A 532 32.88 -34.81 -15.83
C ARG A 532 32.04 -34.00 -14.83
N GLY A 533 31.41 -34.64 -13.84
CA GLY A 533 30.68 -33.96 -12.77
C GLY A 533 29.41 -33.22 -13.22
N VAL A 534 28.85 -33.55 -14.39
CA VAL A 534 27.68 -32.86 -14.97
C VAL A 534 26.37 -33.26 -14.26
N TRP A 535 26.39 -34.33 -13.45
CA TRP A 535 25.25 -34.79 -12.67
C TRP A 535 25.69 -35.18 -11.26
N GLY A 536 25.21 -34.43 -10.26
CA GLY A 536 25.46 -34.72 -8.85
C GLY A 536 24.87 -36.07 -8.44
N VAL A 537 25.69 -36.89 -7.81
CA VAL A 537 25.27 -38.13 -7.15
C VAL A 537 24.27 -37.76 -6.06
N VAL A 538 23.04 -38.28 -6.18
CA VAL A 538 22.09 -38.30 -5.07
C VAL A 538 22.50 -39.47 -4.18
N ASP A 539 23.26 -39.18 -3.13
CA ASP A 539 23.39 -40.10 -2.01
C ASP A 539 22.07 -40.10 -1.23
N HIS A 540 21.54 -41.31 -1.02
CA HIS A 540 20.33 -41.70 -0.28
C HIS A 540 19.03 -41.87 -1.07
N VAL A 541 18.82 -43.08 -1.61
CA VAL A 541 17.59 -43.86 -1.42
C VAL A 541 17.96 -45.35 -1.30
N VAL A 542 17.47 -46.01 -0.23
CA VAL A 542 17.55 -47.46 0.01
C VAL A 542 16.61 -48.22 -0.92
#